data_AF-A0A8J2VP44-F1
#
_entry.id   AF-A0A8J2VP44-F1
#
_cell.length_a   1.000
_cell.length_b   1.000
_cell.length_c   1.000
_cell.angle_alpha   90.00
_cell.angle_beta   90.00
_cell.angle_gamma   90.00
#
_symmetry.space_group_name_H-M   'P 1'
#
loop_
_entity.id
_entity.type
_entity.pdbx_description
1 polymer ?
#
loop_
_entity_poly.entity_id
_entity_poly.type
_entity_poly.pdbx_seq_one_letter_code
_entity_poly.pdbx_strand_id
1 'polypeptide(L)'
;MNGIVRDAMRKAGDEAAQRAIAELAHERNAGFRWALENDITTERRCTERSINHAAGCREFVQLQKFYRVPVINAVETFKDQGMSGLEILSRDCRRKNGTAEPLCVYIDQVGLYVDATISAGLGFPPHAYFTEEAFLRRSVPVLKNNGLSAVEPANSYLRDVHRYVTRIVDMEMGW
;
A
#
# COMPACT_ATOMS: atom_id res chain seq x y z
N MET A 1 -46.81 0.82 14.88
CA MET A 1 -45.61 0.00 15.21
C MET A 1 -44.72 -0.31 13.99
N ASN A 2 -44.67 0.53 12.94
CA ASN A 2 -44.01 0.18 11.66
C ASN A 2 -42.67 0.88 11.34
N GLY A 3 -42.24 1.89 12.13
CA GLY A 3 -40.98 2.59 11.88
C GLY A 3 -39.76 1.89 12.48
N ILE A 4 -39.85 1.50 13.75
CA ILE A 4 -38.72 0.96 14.54
C ILE A 4 -38.23 -0.39 14.00
N VAL A 5 -39.14 -1.28 13.59
CA VAL A 5 -38.78 -2.60 13.03
C VAL A 5 -38.13 -2.43 11.66
N ARG A 6 -38.61 -1.49 10.84
CA ARG A 6 -38.09 -1.24 9.49
C ARG A 6 -36.70 -0.60 9.53
N ASP A 7 -36.46 0.30 10.48
CA ASP A 7 -35.13 0.86 10.74
C ASP A 7 -34.16 -0.16 11.36
N ALA A 8 -34.63 -1.02 12.26
CA ALA A 8 -33.82 -2.11 12.82
C ALA A 8 -33.40 -3.13 11.75
N MET A 9 -34.32 -3.49 10.84
CA MET A 9 -34.01 -4.38 9.71
C MET A 9 -33.07 -3.74 8.69
N ARG A 10 -33.21 -2.43 8.42
CA ARG A 10 -32.28 -1.68 7.56
C ARG A 10 -30.89 -1.61 8.18
N LYS A 11 -30.78 -1.27 9.46
CA LYS A 11 -29.51 -1.20 10.18
C LYS A 11 -28.83 -2.57 10.28
N ALA A 12 -29.61 -3.63 10.54
CA ALA A 12 -29.09 -5.00 10.52
C ALA A 12 -28.62 -5.42 9.11
N GLY A 13 -29.31 -4.99 8.06
CA GLY A 13 -28.90 -5.18 6.67
C GLY A 13 -27.59 -4.45 6.33
N ASP A 14 -27.44 -3.21 6.80
CA ASP A 14 -26.22 -2.42 6.61
C ASP A 14 -25.02 -3.02 7.37
N GLU A 15 -25.23 -3.48 8.61
CA GLU A 15 -24.20 -4.16 9.40
C GLU A 15 -23.79 -5.51 8.81
N ALA A 16 -24.74 -6.28 8.28
CA ALA A 16 -24.45 -7.53 7.58
C ALA A 16 -23.69 -7.28 6.27
N ALA A 17 -24.06 -6.23 5.52
CA ALA A 17 -23.37 -5.84 4.30
C ALA A 17 -21.93 -5.37 4.58
N GLN A 18 -21.73 -4.57 5.63
CA GLN A 18 -20.40 -4.14 6.07
C GLN A 18 -19.52 -5.32 6.49
N ARG A 19 -20.07 -6.29 7.23
CA ARG A 19 -19.34 -7.52 7.58
C ARG A 19 -18.96 -8.33 6.35
N ALA A 20 -19.88 -8.52 5.41
CA ALA A 20 -19.60 -9.23 4.16
C ALA A 20 -18.51 -8.52 3.34
N ILE A 21 -18.55 -7.18 3.26
CA ILE A 21 -17.49 -6.40 2.60
C ILE A 21 -16.14 -6.59 3.30
N ALA A 22 -16.13 -6.56 4.64
CA ALA A 22 -14.92 -6.78 5.42
C ALA A 22 -14.35 -8.21 5.23
N GLU A 23 -15.20 -9.22 5.17
CA GLU A 23 -14.80 -10.61 4.89
C GLU A 23 -14.24 -10.79 3.48
N LEU A 24 -14.88 -10.19 2.46
CA LEU A 24 -14.39 -10.19 1.09
C LEU A 24 -13.03 -9.48 0.98
N ALA A 25 -12.87 -8.35 1.67
CA ALA A 25 -11.59 -7.64 1.75
C ALA A 25 -10.53 -8.51 2.46
N HIS A 26 -10.89 -9.20 3.54
CA HIS A 26 -9.99 -10.10 4.25
C HIS A 26 -9.52 -11.26 3.37
N GLU A 27 -10.41 -11.91 2.61
CA GLU A 27 -10.04 -12.99 1.67
C GLU A 27 -9.14 -12.50 0.53
N ARG A 28 -9.45 -11.32 -0.02
CA ARG A 28 -8.60 -10.68 -1.03
C ARG A 28 -7.21 -10.39 -0.47
N ASN A 29 -7.12 -9.82 0.72
CA ASN A 29 -5.85 -9.57 1.39
C ASN A 29 -5.09 -10.86 1.74
N ALA A 30 -5.79 -11.97 2.00
CA ALA A 30 -5.17 -13.28 2.17
C ALA A 30 -4.51 -13.75 0.86
N GLY A 31 -5.19 -13.58 -0.28
CA GLY A 31 -4.63 -13.88 -1.60
C GLY A 31 -3.39 -13.05 -1.95
N PHE A 32 -3.40 -11.77 -1.60
CA PHE A 32 -2.23 -10.90 -1.73
C PHE A 32 -1.06 -11.40 -0.89
N ARG A 33 -1.30 -11.65 0.42
CA ARG A 33 -0.25 -12.13 1.34
C ARG A 33 0.34 -13.46 0.89
N TRP A 34 -0.51 -14.39 0.49
CA TRP A 34 -0.08 -15.67 -0.05
C TRP A 34 0.83 -15.48 -1.28
N ALA A 35 0.43 -14.60 -2.20
CA ALA A 35 1.21 -14.31 -3.41
C ALA A 35 2.58 -13.69 -3.09
N LEU A 36 2.62 -12.79 -2.11
CA LEU A 36 3.83 -12.23 -1.55
C LEU A 36 4.71 -13.34 -0.95
N GLU A 37 4.22 -14.10 0.02
CA GLU A 37 4.96 -15.16 0.73
C GLU A 37 5.52 -16.25 -0.19
N ASN A 38 4.85 -16.55 -1.30
CA ASN A 38 5.23 -17.62 -2.24
C ASN A 38 5.93 -17.12 -3.51
N ASP A 39 6.35 -15.86 -3.55
CA ASP A 39 7.01 -15.21 -4.71
C ASP A 39 6.26 -15.47 -6.02
N ILE A 40 4.96 -15.23 -6.00
CA ILE A 40 4.10 -15.42 -7.16
C ILE A 40 4.28 -14.24 -8.10
N THR A 41 4.92 -14.49 -9.24
CA THR A 41 5.24 -13.48 -10.27
C THR A 41 4.35 -13.54 -11.51
N THR A 42 3.46 -14.52 -11.59
CA THR A 42 2.60 -14.74 -12.77
C THR A 42 1.16 -15.03 -12.37
N GLU A 43 0.21 -14.42 -13.07
CA GLU A 43 -1.23 -14.60 -12.80
C GLU A 43 -1.71 -16.04 -12.98
N ARG A 44 -1.03 -16.82 -13.84
CA ARG A 44 -1.34 -18.24 -14.05
C ARG A 44 -1.21 -19.07 -12.77
N ARG A 45 -0.41 -18.61 -11.80
CA ARG A 45 -0.23 -19.27 -10.50
C ARG A 45 -1.26 -18.80 -9.45
N CYS A 46 -2.11 -17.83 -9.76
CA CYS A 46 -3.16 -17.31 -8.88
C CYS A 46 -4.46 -18.11 -9.00
N THR A 47 -4.40 -19.43 -8.81
CA THR A 47 -5.54 -20.34 -9.03
C THR A 47 -6.15 -20.92 -7.75
N GLU A 48 -5.80 -20.42 -6.57
CA GLU A 48 -6.15 -21.09 -5.31
C GLU A 48 -7.37 -20.55 -4.55
N ARG A 49 -8.07 -21.50 -3.90
CA ARG A 49 -9.08 -21.42 -2.81
C ARG A 49 -10.41 -20.71 -3.06
N SER A 50 -10.44 -19.44 -3.46
CA SER A 50 -11.68 -18.68 -3.70
C SER A 50 -11.48 -17.61 -4.77
N ILE A 51 -12.57 -17.09 -5.35
CA ILE A 51 -12.51 -16.01 -6.37
C ILE A 51 -11.79 -14.78 -5.80
N ASN A 52 -12.04 -14.43 -4.55
CA ASN A 52 -11.43 -13.27 -3.88
C ASN A 52 -9.95 -13.50 -3.59
N HIS A 53 -9.57 -14.70 -3.16
CA HIS A 53 -8.17 -15.07 -2.97
C HIS A 53 -7.39 -14.99 -4.28
N ALA A 54 -7.94 -15.55 -5.36
CA ALA A 54 -7.35 -15.46 -6.69
C ALA A 54 -7.27 -14.00 -7.19
N ALA A 55 -8.27 -13.17 -6.88
CA ALA A 55 -8.26 -11.74 -7.22
C ALA A 55 -7.15 -10.98 -6.49
N GLY A 56 -6.97 -11.21 -5.18
CA GLY A 56 -5.88 -10.60 -4.40
C GLY A 56 -4.49 -11.00 -4.87
N CYS A 57 -4.30 -12.26 -5.28
CA CYS A 57 -3.05 -12.71 -5.88
C CYS A 57 -2.78 -12.03 -7.23
N ARG A 58 -3.79 -11.93 -8.12
CA ARG A 58 -3.63 -11.25 -9.41
C ARG A 58 -3.31 -9.77 -9.24
N GLU A 59 -3.96 -9.11 -8.29
CA GLU A 59 -3.65 -7.74 -7.92
C GLU A 59 -2.19 -7.60 -7.50
N PHE A 60 -1.69 -8.48 -6.62
CA PHE A 60 -0.27 -8.50 -6.26
C PHE A 60 0.66 -8.63 -7.47
N VAL A 61 0.39 -9.58 -8.38
CA VAL A 61 1.19 -9.78 -9.60
C VAL A 61 1.19 -8.52 -10.49
N GLN A 62 0.05 -7.84 -10.58
CA GLN A 62 -0.06 -6.59 -11.33
C GLN A 62 0.76 -5.47 -10.65
N LEU A 63 0.69 -5.35 -9.32
CA LEU A 63 1.53 -4.41 -8.59
C LEU A 63 3.02 -4.68 -8.79
N GLN A 64 3.44 -5.95 -8.78
CA GLN A 64 4.83 -6.32 -9.07
C GLN A 64 5.27 -5.86 -10.47
N LYS A 65 4.40 -5.98 -11.48
CA LYS A 65 4.73 -5.55 -12.84
C LYS A 65 4.94 -4.04 -12.93
N PHE A 66 4.11 -3.25 -12.26
CA PHE A 66 4.12 -1.79 -12.41
C PHE A 66 5.00 -1.05 -11.41
N TYR A 67 5.09 -1.53 -10.17
CA TYR A 67 5.68 -0.78 -9.06
C TYR A 67 7.00 -1.37 -8.54
N ARG A 68 7.40 -2.57 -8.95
CA ARG A 68 8.68 -3.16 -8.52
C ARG A 68 9.89 -2.34 -8.94
N VAL A 69 9.99 -2.02 -10.23
CA VAL A 69 11.14 -1.26 -10.77
C VAL A 69 11.25 0.11 -10.10
N PRO A 70 10.18 0.90 -9.95
CA PRO A 70 10.26 2.15 -9.21
C PRO A 70 10.67 2.03 -7.74
N VAL A 71 10.24 0.98 -7.04
CA VAL A 71 10.65 0.74 -5.64
C VAL A 71 12.15 0.43 -5.59
N ILE A 72 12.65 -0.44 -6.47
CA ILE A 72 14.09 -0.74 -6.57
C ILE A 72 14.88 0.53 -6.89
N ASN A 73 14.46 1.32 -7.88
CA ASN A 73 15.12 2.58 -8.25
C ASN A 73 15.16 3.56 -7.07
N ALA A 74 14.12 3.60 -6.23
CA ALA A 74 14.12 4.43 -5.03
C ALA A 74 15.18 3.94 -4.03
N VAL A 75 15.28 2.62 -3.80
CA VAL A 75 16.34 2.06 -2.96
C VAL A 75 17.74 2.35 -3.52
N GLU A 76 17.94 2.22 -4.83
CA GLU A 76 19.22 2.56 -5.47
C GLU A 76 19.54 4.05 -5.33
N THR A 77 18.55 4.92 -5.50
CA THR A 77 18.71 6.37 -5.28
C THR A 77 19.11 6.66 -3.84
N PHE A 78 18.53 5.96 -2.87
CA PHE A 78 18.94 6.07 -1.48
C PHE A 78 20.41 5.65 -1.28
N LYS A 79 20.82 4.51 -1.84
CA LYS A 79 22.19 4.02 -1.71
C LYS A 79 23.22 4.98 -2.31
N ASP A 80 22.88 5.64 -3.42
CA ASP A 80 23.76 6.57 -4.12
C ASP A 80 23.78 7.97 -3.50
N GLN A 81 22.62 8.49 -3.11
CA GLN A 81 22.42 9.91 -2.78
C GLN A 81 21.82 10.16 -1.39
N GLY A 82 21.62 9.11 -0.61
CA GLY A 82 21.02 9.17 0.72
C GLY A 82 19.56 9.66 0.72
N MET A 83 19.13 10.14 1.88
CA MET A 83 17.75 10.62 2.08
C MET A 83 17.39 11.82 1.18
N SER A 84 18.37 12.68 0.87
CA SER A 84 18.16 13.83 -0.01
C SER A 84 17.84 13.40 -1.45
N GLY A 85 18.52 12.38 -1.97
CA GLY A 85 18.20 11.82 -3.29
C GLY A 85 16.78 11.23 -3.34
N LEU A 86 16.40 10.47 -2.31
CA LEU A 86 15.04 9.94 -2.17
C LEU A 86 13.99 11.05 -2.13
N GLU A 87 14.24 12.12 -1.39
CA GLU A 87 13.34 13.27 -1.34
C GLU A 87 13.17 13.90 -2.72
N ILE A 88 14.26 14.11 -3.46
CA ILE A 88 14.24 14.66 -4.81
C ILE A 88 13.41 13.75 -5.73
N LEU A 89 13.67 12.44 -5.70
CA LEU A 89 12.94 11.46 -6.51
C LEU A 89 11.43 11.49 -6.22
N SER A 90 11.04 11.53 -4.94
CA SER A 90 9.63 11.61 -4.55
C SER A 90 8.98 12.92 -5.00
N ARG A 91 9.63 14.06 -4.77
CA ARG A 91 9.15 15.37 -5.22
C ARG A 91 8.98 15.41 -6.72
N ASP A 92 9.93 14.86 -7.46
CA ASP A 92 9.89 14.82 -8.92
C ASP A 92 8.79 13.91 -9.45
N CYS A 93 8.58 12.74 -8.84
CA CYS A 93 7.43 11.88 -9.13
C CYS A 93 6.11 12.66 -8.99
N ARG A 94 5.96 13.39 -7.88
CA ARG A 94 4.74 14.15 -7.59
C ARG A 94 4.56 15.35 -8.51
N ARG A 95 5.64 16.03 -8.88
CA ARG A 95 5.58 17.12 -9.87
C ARG A 95 5.13 16.61 -11.24
N LYS A 96 5.58 15.42 -11.65
CA LYS A 96 5.27 14.83 -12.95
C LYS A 96 3.87 14.23 -13.03
N ASN A 97 3.46 13.50 -12.00
CA ASN A 97 2.23 12.69 -12.04
C ASN A 97 1.09 13.27 -11.18
N GLY A 98 1.37 14.31 -10.39
CA GLY A 98 0.41 14.94 -9.49
C GLY A 98 -0.17 13.95 -8.48
N THR A 99 -1.50 13.99 -8.35
CA THR A 99 -2.27 13.13 -7.44
C THR A 99 -2.98 12.00 -8.18
N ALA A 100 -2.68 11.76 -9.46
CA ALA A 100 -3.33 10.73 -10.25
C ALA A 100 -2.70 9.35 -10.02
N GLU A 101 -1.38 9.29 -9.88
CA GLU A 101 -0.65 8.02 -9.91
C GLU A 101 -0.32 7.46 -8.52
N PRO A 102 -0.73 6.22 -8.21
CA PRO A 102 -0.34 5.52 -6.98
C PRO A 102 1.17 5.32 -6.84
N LEU A 103 1.89 5.33 -7.96
CA LEU A 103 3.35 5.18 -8.02
C LEU A 103 4.11 6.00 -6.97
N CYS A 104 3.77 7.28 -6.82
CA CYS A 104 4.51 8.15 -5.90
C CYS A 104 4.29 7.78 -4.42
N VAL A 105 3.20 7.06 -4.11
CA VAL A 105 2.97 6.51 -2.76
C VAL A 105 3.98 5.41 -2.46
N TYR A 106 4.36 4.58 -3.44
CA TYR A 106 5.36 3.53 -3.25
C TYR A 106 6.75 4.12 -2.99
N ILE A 107 7.16 5.13 -3.75
CA ILE A 107 8.44 5.83 -3.55
C ILE A 107 8.47 6.49 -2.16
N ASP A 108 7.38 7.15 -1.77
CA ASP A 108 7.27 7.75 -0.44
C ASP A 108 7.30 6.71 0.68
N GLN A 109 6.70 5.54 0.46
CA GLN A 109 6.72 4.45 1.42
C GLN A 109 8.14 3.86 1.59
N VAL A 110 8.95 3.83 0.52
CA VAL A 110 10.38 3.47 0.61
C VAL A 110 11.09 4.46 1.53
N GLY A 111 10.94 5.76 1.29
CA GLY A 111 11.60 6.77 2.11
C GLY A 111 11.15 6.76 3.57
N LEU A 112 9.84 6.60 3.83
CA LEU A 112 9.30 6.45 5.19
C LEU A 112 9.92 5.23 5.92
N TYR A 113 10.05 4.10 5.22
CA TYR A 113 10.61 2.89 5.82
C TYR A 113 12.12 3.00 6.05
N VAL A 114 12.86 3.46 5.05
CA VAL A 114 14.32 3.64 5.14
C VAL A 114 14.69 4.64 6.24
N ASP A 115 14.00 5.78 6.30
CA ASP A 115 14.21 6.78 7.34
C ASP A 115 13.95 6.22 8.75
N ALA A 116 12.86 5.47 8.91
CA ALA A 116 12.50 4.85 10.19
C ALA A 116 13.55 3.82 10.63
N THR A 117 14.00 2.94 9.74
CA THR A 117 15.01 1.92 10.06
C THR A 117 16.35 2.56 10.42
N ILE A 118 16.80 3.55 9.67
CA ILE A 118 18.07 4.23 9.92
C ILE A 118 18.02 5.07 11.18
N SER A 119 16.93 5.82 11.40
CA SER A 119 16.75 6.63 12.61
C SER A 119 16.73 5.76 13.86
N ALA A 120 16.06 4.61 13.81
CA ALA A 120 16.01 3.65 14.91
C ALA A 120 17.36 2.94 15.15
N GLY A 121 18.05 2.53 14.09
CA GLY A 121 19.30 1.76 14.18
C GLY A 121 20.54 2.59 14.47
N LEU A 122 20.62 3.80 13.92
CA LEU A 122 21.80 4.67 14.01
C LEU A 122 21.58 5.93 14.86
N GLY A 123 20.36 6.17 15.35
CA GLY A 123 20.05 7.29 16.23
C GLY A 123 20.02 8.65 15.52
N PHE A 124 19.90 8.67 14.18
CA PHE A 124 19.70 9.92 13.43
C PHE A 124 18.28 10.47 13.66
N PRO A 125 18.10 11.80 13.63
CA PRO A 125 16.76 12.38 13.66
C PRO A 125 16.01 12.01 12.37
N PRO A 126 14.69 11.70 12.46
CA PRO A 126 13.88 11.42 11.29
C PRO A 126 13.90 12.56 10.26
N HIS A 127 13.96 12.21 8.99
CA HIS A 127 13.94 13.15 7.89
C HIS A 127 12.55 13.80 7.77
N ALA A 128 12.50 15.13 7.85
CA ALA A 128 11.23 15.89 7.90
C ALA A 128 10.28 15.61 6.72
N TYR A 129 10.83 15.25 5.55
CA TYR A 129 10.03 14.90 4.37
C TYR A 129 9.34 13.53 4.49
N PHE A 130 9.89 12.60 5.27
CA PHE A 130 9.45 11.21 5.36
C PHE A 130 8.82 10.88 6.72
N THR A 131 8.29 11.87 7.43
CA THR A 131 7.46 11.62 8.60
C THR A 131 6.11 11.03 8.18
N GLU A 132 5.47 10.26 9.08
CA GLU A 132 4.14 9.69 8.83
C GLU A 132 3.11 10.77 8.48
N GLU A 133 3.13 11.90 9.19
CA GLU A 133 2.23 13.02 8.90
C GLU A 133 2.48 13.60 7.49
N ALA A 134 3.74 13.81 7.11
CA ALA A 134 4.10 14.31 5.78
C ALA A 134 3.72 13.31 4.68
N PHE A 135 3.93 12.02 4.92
CA PHE A 135 3.48 10.94 4.05
C PHE A 135 1.97 10.98 3.84
N LEU A 136 1.18 10.98 4.91
CA LEU A 136 -0.29 10.95 4.83
C LEU A 136 -0.84 12.16 4.08
N ARG A 137 -0.30 13.37 4.34
CA ARG A 137 -0.69 14.59 3.61
C ARG A 137 -0.52 14.45 2.11
N ARG A 138 0.50 13.71 1.64
CA ARG A 138 0.77 13.52 0.22
C ARG A 138 0.08 12.30 -0.38
N SER A 139 -0.18 11.26 0.40
CA SER A 139 -0.77 10.00 -0.07
C SER A 139 -2.30 10.04 -0.09
N VAL A 140 -2.95 10.66 0.89
CA VAL A 140 -4.43 10.73 0.97
C VAL A 140 -5.08 11.32 -0.30
N PRO A 141 -4.57 12.41 -0.91
CA PRO A 141 -5.14 12.92 -2.15
C PRO A 141 -5.05 11.92 -3.32
N VAL A 142 -3.96 11.14 -3.40
CA VAL A 142 -3.78 10.10 -4.41
C VAL A 142 -4.80 8.98 -4.23
N LEU A 143 -5.01 8.53 -2.99
CA LEU A 143 -6.00 7.52 -2.66
C LEU A 143 -7.41 7.98 -3.02
N LYS A 144 -7.77 9.22 -2.67
CA LYS A 144 -9.08 9.80 -3.01
C LYS A 144 -9.33 9.82 -4.53
N ASN A 145 -8.34 10.24 -5.31
CA ASN A 145 -8.46 10.28 -6.78
C ASN A 145 -8.58 8.90 -7.42
N ASN A 146 -8.06 7.87 -6.76
CA ASN A 146 -8.14 6.48 -7.21
C ASN A 146 -9.35 5.73 -6.63
N GLY A 147 -10.37 6.44 -6.12
CA GLY A 147 -11.58 5.84 -5.59
C GLY A 147 -11.43 5.18 -4.21
N LEU A 148 -10.28 5.36 -3.56
CA LEU A 148 -9.99 4.88 -2.20
C LEU A 148 -10.25 6.01 -1.18
N SER A 149 -11.46 6.57 -1.21
CA SER A 149 -11.86 7.69 -0.35
C SER A 149 -12.38 7.24 1.03
N ALA A 150 -12.84 5.99 1.16
CA ALA A 150 -13.26 5.40 2.42
C ALA A 150 -12.05 4.96 3.26
N VAL A 151 -12.14 5.15 4.57
CA VAL A 151 -11.03 4.93 5.54
C VAL A 151 -10.52 3.49 5.50
N GLU A 152 -11.42 2.51 5.54
CA GLU A 152 -11.04 1.09 5.60
C GLU A 152 -10.34 0.62 4.31
N PRO A 153 -10.86 0.87 3.09
CA PRO A 153 -10.14 0.57 1.85
C PRO A 153 -8.78 1.28 1.74
N ALA A 154 -8.70 2.56 2.12
CA ALA A 154 -7.45 3.31 2.11
C ALA A 154 -6.40 2.70 3.05
N ASN A 155 -6.81 2.35 4.27
CA ASN A 155 -5.94 1.72 5.26
C ASN A 155 -5.49 0.31 4.84
N SER A 156 -6.38 -0.46 4.20
CA SER A 156 -6.02 -1.76 3.65
C SER A 156 -4.97 -1.62 2.56
N TYR A 157 -5.22 -0.72 1.61
CA TYR A 157 -4.29 -0.44 0.51
C TYR A 157 -2.92 -0.01 1.02
N LEU A 158 -2.85 0.96 1.93
CA LEU A 158 -1.57 1.42 2.48
C LEU A 158 -0.82 0.32 3.23
N ARG A 159 -1.53 -0.57 3.93
CA ARG A 159 -0.92 -1.71 4.62
C ARG A 159 -0.30 -2.71 3.65
N ASP A 160 -0.96 -2.96 2.54
CA ASP A 160 -0.46 -3.90 1.53
C ASP A 160 0.71 -3.30 0.74
N VAL A 161 0.63 -1.99 0.40
CA VAL A 161 1.77 -1.22 -0.14
C VAL A 161 2.96 -1.27 0.82
N HIS A 162 2.73 -1.02 2.11
CA HIS A 162 3.77 -1.07 3.12
C HIS A 162 4.48 -2.43 3.12
N ARG A 163 3.75 -3.54 3.29
CA ARG A 163 4.34 -4.90 3.31
C ARG A 163 5.13 -5.23 2.05
N TYR A 164 4.60 -4.83 0.90
CA TYR A 164 5.26 -5.06 -0.38
C TYR A 164 6.57 -4.28 -0.47
N VAL A 165 6.52 -2.99 -0.14
CA VAL A 165 7.67 -2.09 -0.18
C VAL A 165 8.74 -2.52 0.81
N THR A 166 8.39 -2.79 2.07
CA THR A 166 9.37 -3.17 3.09
C THR A 166 10.12 -4.44 2.68
N ARG A 167 9.42 -5.46 2.16
CA ARG A 167 10.09 -6.68 1.67
C ARG A 167 11.10 -6.38 0.57
N ILE A 168 10.77 -5.52 -0.39
CA ILE A 168 11.73 -5.15 -1.44
C ILE A 168 12.89 -4.37 -0.86
N VAL A 169 12.62 -3.39 0.00
CA VAL A 169 13.68 -2.62 0.65
C VAL A 169 14.62 -3.55 1.42
N ASP A 170 14.11 -4.49 2.22
CA ASP A 170 14.93 -5.43 2.98
C ASP A 170 15.81 -6.30 2.07
N MET A 171 15.22 -6.87 1.00
CA MET A 171 15.96 -7.66 0.01
C MET A 171 17.07 -6.86 -0.67
N GLU A 172 16.77 -5.62 -1.07
CA GLU A 172 17.72 -4.78 -1.79
C GLU A 172 18.78 -4.20 -0.86
N MET A 173 18.42 -3.83 0.37
CA MET A 173 19.34 -3.25 1.36
C MET A 173 20.21 -4.30 2.05
N GLY A 174 19.78 -5.55 2.09
CA GLY A 174 20.51 -6.64 2.75
C GLY A 174 20.58 -6.47 4.26
N TRP A 175 19.52 -5.96 4.87
CA TRP A 175 19.37 -5.86 6.33
C TRP A 175 19.12 -7.21 6.98
#